data_AF-A0A948HLR6-F1
#
_entry.id   AF-A0A948HLR6-F1
#
_cell.length_a   1.000
_cell.length_b   1.000
_cell.length_c   1.000
_cell.angle_alpha   90.00
_cell.angle_beta   90.00
_cell.angle_gamma   90.00
#
_symmetry.space_group_name_H-M   'P 1'
#
loop_
_entity.id
_entity.type
_entity.pdbx_description
1 polymer ?
#
loop_
_entity_poly.entity_id
_entity_poly.type
_entity_poly.pdbx_seq_one_letter_code
_entity_poly.pdbx_strand_id
1 'polypeptide(L)'
;MNNPYSVAVRASLPPASRGYGLLAVGVLSSGLTAIVMTAIGFFVVPQFQEVFTSFGVALPWLTRALIHGYGWAWIAPVLVLLQWFRGPGGLYRPHLAAVLGVLAMLGGALVTVFGLYLPMFQIGAVV
;
A
#
# COMPACT_ATOMS: atom_id res chain seq x y z
N MET A 1 5.69 37.16 32.73
CA MET A 1 4.25 37.40 32.48
C MET A 1 3.70 36.21 31.70
N ASN A 2 2.87 35.37 32.33
CA ASN A 2 2.20 34.26 31.64
C ASN A 2 1.02 34.83 30.83
N ASN A 3 1.09 34.72 29.51
CA ASN A 3 0.05 35.21 28.62
C ASN A 3 -1.22 34.32 28.76
N PRO A 4 -2.34 34.83 29.28
CA PRO A 4 -3.57 34.05 29.46
C PRO A 4 -4.17 33.54 28.14
N TYR A 5 -3.87 34.19 27.02
CA TYR A 5 -4.30 33.74 25.69
C TYR A 5 -3.59 32.46 25.23
N SER A 6 -2.42 32.12 25.79
CA SER A 6 -1.69 30.89 25.45
C SER A 6 -2.37 29.60 25.95
N VAL A 7 -3.16 29.70 27.02
CA VAL A 7 -3.90 28.59 27.63
C VAL A 7 -5.13 28.25 26.78
N ALA A 8 -5.85 29.27 26.32
CA ALA A 8 -7.00 29.12 25.42
C ALA A 8 -6.59 28.50 24.07
N VAL A 9 -5.45 28.93 23.51
CA VAL A 9 -4.91 28.36 22.27
C VAL A 9 -4.51 26.89 22.45
N ARG A 10 -3.87 26.51 23.57
CA ARG A 10 -3.56 25.10 23.88
C ARG A 10 -4.81 24.24 24.06
N ALA A 11 -5.88 24.79 24.64
CA ALA A 11 -7.15 24.08 24.81
C ALA A 11 -7.88 23.87 23.48
N SER A 12 -7.68 24.75 22.49
CA SER A 12 -8.27 24.62 21.15
C SER A 12 -7.48 23.73 20.17
N LEU A 13 -6.24 23.39 20.48
CA LEU A 13 -5.43 22.53 19.62
C LEU A 13 -5.93 21.09 19.73
N PRO A 14 -6.29 20.43 18.61
CA PRO A 14 -6.68 19.03 18.65
C PRO A 14 -5.52 18.22 19.29
N PRO A 15 -5.84 17.22 20.12
CA PRO A 15 -4.82 16.49 20.86
C PRO A 15 -3.85 15.84 19.88
N ALA A 16 -2.54 15.96 20.15
CA ALA A 16 -1.47 15.39 19.34
C ALA A 16 -1.64 13.87 19.07
N SER A 17 -2.46 13.19 19.88
CA SER A 17 -2.86 11.79 19.71
C SER A 17 -3.56 11.52 18.36
N ARG A 18 -4.30 12.48 17.79
CA ARG A 18 -4.99 12.31 16.51
C ARG A 18 -4.03 12.16 15.33
N GLY A 19 -2.85 12.78 15.41
CA GLY A 19 -1.82 12.71 14.38
C GLY A 19 -1.17 11.33 14.27
N TYR A 20 -0.86 10.72 15.42
CA TYR A 20 -0.27 9.37 15.46
C TYR A 20 -1.25 8.28 15.02
N GLY A 21 -2.55 8.45 15.31
CA GLY A 21 -3.58 7.52 14.83
C GLY A 21 -3.64 7.45 13.30
N LEU A 22 -3.62 8.60 12.62
CA LEU A 22 -3.63 8.67 11.16
C LEU A 22 -2.32 8.18 10.52
N LEU A 23 -1.18 8.44 11.17
CA LEU A 23 0.09 7.83 10.76
C LEU A 23 0.02 6.31 10.84
N ALA A 24 -0.49 5.77 11.95
CA ALA A 24 -0.64 4.32 12.14
C ALA A 24 -1.53 3.73 11.03
N VAL A 25 -2.64 4.38 10.68
CA VAL A 25 -3.48 3.97 9.54
C VAL A 25 -2.67 3.93 8.24
N GLY A 26 -1.88 4.97 7.95
CA GLY A 26 -1.04 5.04 6.75
C GLY A 26 0.02 3.93 6.70
N VAL A 27 0.72 3.69 7.81
CA VAL A 27 1.77 2.67 7.90
C VAL A 27 1.17 1.27 7.85
N LEU A 28 0.07 1.01 8.56
CA LEU A 28 -0.58 -0.30 8.57
C LEU A 28 -1.17 -0.64 7.20
N SER A 29 -1.85 0.30 6.54
CA SER A 29 -2.42 0.08 5.21
C SER A 29 -1.34 -0.18 4.15
N SER A 30 -0.31 0.66 4.08
CA SER A 30 0.80 0.46 3.13
C SER A 30 1.65 -0.77 3.46
N GLY A 31 1.92 -1.03 4.74
CA GLY A 31 2.68 -2.19 5.20
C GLY A 31 1.95 -3.51 4.92
N LEU A 32 0.66 -3.59 5.26
CA LEU A 32 -0.16 -4.76 4.96
C LEU A 32 -0.19 -5.04 3.46
N THR A 33 -0.35 -4.00 2.64
CA THR A 33 -0.34 -4.12 1.18
C THR A 33 1.00 -4.68 0.67
N ALA A 34 2.12 -4.15 1.15
CA ALA A 34 3.44 -4.63 0.76
C ALA A 34 3.66 -6.10 1.14
N ILE A 35 3.25 -6.49 2.36
CA ILE A 35 3.32 -7.88 2.83
C ILE A 35 2.48 -8.80 1.95
N VAL A 36 1.22 -8.45 1.69
CA VAL A 36 0.30 -9.27 0.88
C VAL A 36 0.81 -9.40 -0.55
N MET A 37 1.23 -8.31 -1.19
CA MET A 37 1.78 -8.38 -2.56
C MET A 37 3.06 -9.21 -2.62
N THR A 38 3.92 -9.13 -1.60
CA THR A 38 5.13 -9.97 -1.51
C THR A 38 4.75 -11.44 -1.36
N ALA A 39 3.80 -11.77 -0.48
CA ALA A 39 3.33 -13.14 -0.28
C ALA A 39 2.70 -13.71 -1.56
N ILE A 40 1.92 -12.91 -2.29
CA ILE A 40 1.33 -13.32 -3.57
C ILE A 40 2.43 -13.56 -4.60
N GLY A 41 3.36 -12.61 -4.76
CA GLY A 41 4.49 -12.75 -5.68
C GLY A 41 5.35 -13.99 -5.39
N PHE A 42 5.53 -14.34 -4.11
CA PHE A 42 6.39 -15.44 -3.69
C PHE A 42 5.69 -16.81 -3.69
N PHE A 43 4.43 -16.89 -3.27
CA PHE A 43 3.73 -18.18 -3.12
C PHE A 43 2.71 -18.46 -4.23
N VAL A 44 1.96 -17.45 -4.65
CA VAL A 44 0.80 -17.64 -5.54
C VAL A 44 1.22 -17.61 -7.01
N VAL A 45 2.08 -16.67 -7.40
CA VAL A 45 2.45 -16.52 -8.81
C VAL A 45 3.27 -17.70 -9.37
N PRO A 46 4.21 -18.33 -8.64
CA PRO A 46 4.90 -19.52 -9.13
C PRO A 46 3.95 -20.68 -9.45
N GLN A 47 2.90 -20.86 -8.64
CA GLN A 47 1.88 -21.88 -8.91
C GLN A 47 1.14 -21.61 -10.21
N PHE A 48 0.80 -20.34 -10.48
CA PHE A 48 0.24 -19.97 -11.78
C PHE A 48 1.22 -20.23 -12.92
N GLN A 49 2.51 -19.96 -12.75
CA GLN A 49 3.50 -20.27 -13.79
C GLN A 49 3.54 -21.75 -14.13
N GLU A 50 3.60 -22.63 -13.13
CA GLU A 50 3.62 -24.08 -13.35
C GLU A 50 2.38 -24.55 -14.11
N VAL A 51 1.19 -24.12 -13.68
CA VAL A 51 -0.08 -24.48 -14.32
C VAL A 51 -0.13 -23.99 -15.76
N PHE A 52 0.27 -22.75 -16.05
CA PHE A 52 0.23 -22.23 -17.42
C PHE A 52 1.27 -22.88 -18.33
N THR A 53 2.46 -23.18 -17.80
CA THR A 53 3.49 -23.90 -18.56
C THR A 53 3.07 -25.32 -18.93
N SER A 54 2.29 -26.01 -18.08
CA SER A 54 1.77 -27.34 -18.41
C SER A 54 0.72 -27.31 -19.53
N PHE A 55 -0.03 -26.21 -19.66
CA PHE A 55 -0.93 -25.96 -20.79
C PHE A 55 -0.22 -25.41 -22.05
N GLY A 56 1.08 -25.15 -22.00
CA GLY A 56 1.84 -24.56 -23.12
C GLY A 56 1.48 -23.11 -23.41
N VAL A 57 0.82 -22.42 -22.49
CA VAL A 57 0.36 -21.03 -22.65
C VAL A 57 1.27 -20.08 -21.87
N ALA A 58 1.62 -18.94 -22.47
CA ALA A 58 2.44 -17.94 -21.80
C ALA A 58 1.63 -17.14 -20.77
N LEU A 59 2.25 -16.87 -19.60
CA LEU A 59 1.63 -16.08 -18.53
C LEU A 59 1.33 -14.64 -18.98
N PRO A 60 0.17 -14.06 -18.61
CA PRO A 60 -0.13 -12.66 -18.91
C PRO A 60 0.97 -11.70 -18.45
N TRP A 61 1.19 -10.64 -19.23
CA TRP A 61 2.21 -9.64 -18.96
C TRP A 61 2.03 -8.97 -17.60
N LEU A 62 0.78 -8.74 -17.17
CA LEU A 62 0.46 -8.11 -15.90
C LEU A 62 0.85 -8.99 -14.71
N THR A 63 0.62 -10.30 -14.81
CA THR A 63 1.03 -11.29 -13.81
C THR A 63 2.55 -11.42 -13.76
N ARG A 64 3.24 -11.33 -14.91
CA ARG A 64 4.71 -11.24 -14.95
C ARG A 64 5.25 -9.96 -14.33
N ALA A 65 4.57 -8.83 -14.53
CA ALA A 65 4.91 -7.57 -13.90
C ALA A 65 4.78 -7.65 -12.38
N LEU A 66 3.80 -8.40 -11.84
CA LEU A 66 3.70 -8.70 -10.40
C LEU A 66 4.91 -9.48 -9.88
N ILE A 67 5.45 -10.45 -10.63
CA ILE A 67 6.65 -11.23 -10.25
C ILE A 67 7.87 -10.33 -10.08
N HIS A 68 8.04 -9.35 -10.96
CA HIS A 68 9.22 -8.48 -10.93
C HIS A 68 8.97 -7.23 -10.08
N GLY A 69 7.70 -6.93 -9.83
CA GLY A 69 7.21 -5.69 -9.27
C GLY A 69 6.86 -5.73 -7.79
N TYR A 70 6.69 -6.91 -7.17
CA TYR A 70 6.21 -6.99 -5.79
C TYR A 70 7.12 -6.29 -4.77
N GLY A 71 8.44 -6.25 -5.02
CA GLY A 71 9.40 -5.50 -4.19
C GLY A 71 9.12 -4.00 -4.17
N TRP A 72 8.56 -3.44 -5.25
CA TRP A 72 8.20 -2.02 -5.34
C TRP A 72 7.05 -1.66 -4.39
N ALA A 73 6.23 -2.62 -3.95
CA ALA A 73 5.17 -2.37 -2.98
C ALA A 73 5.74 -1.85 -1.64
N TRP A 74 6.98 -2.19 -1.29
CA TRP A 74 7.67 -1.69 -0.09
C TRP A 74 8.04 -0.21 -0.16
N ILE A 75 8.02 0.40 -1.34
CA ILE A 75 8.24 1.84 -1.48
C ILE A 75 7.10 2.61 -0.79
N ALA A 76 5.86 2.11 -0.82
CA ALA A 76 4.73 2.77 -0.19
C ALA A 76 4.92 2.99 1.34
N PRO A 77 5.19 1.95 2.16
CA PRO A 77 5.43 2.17 3.59
C PRO A 77 6.70 3.00 3.86
N VAL A 78 7.74 2.84 3.04
CA VAL A 78 8.95 3.68 3.14
C VAL A 78 8.64 5.15 2.86
N LEU A 79 7.81 5.45 1.86
CA LEU A 79 7.37 6.81 1.54
C LEU A 79 6.50 7.40 2.65
N VAL A 80 5.60 6.62 3.25
CA VAL A 80 4.80 7.06 4.40
C VAL A 80 5.71 7.44 5.58
N LEU A 81 6.71 6.61 5.88
CA LEU A 81 7.67 6.89 6.94
C LEU A 81 8.60 8.07 6.60
N LEU A 82 9.11 8.16 5.37
CA LEU A 82 9.94 9.27 4.92
C LEU A 82 9.18 10.60 4.95
N GLN A 83 7.93 10.60 4.49
CA GLN A 83 7.03 11.74 4.60
C GLN A 83 6.82 12.11 6.06
N TRP A 84 6.68 11.11 6.94
CA TRP A 84 6.61 11.38 8.36
C TRP A 84 7.90 12.01 8.85
N PHE A 85 9.09 11.41 8.68
CA PHE A 85 10.34 11.93 9.25
C PHE A 85 10.83 13.25 8.63
N ARG A 86 10.63 13.47 7.33
CA ARG A 86 11.18 14.61 6.57
C ARG A 86 10.13 15.66 6.19
N GLY A 87 8.85 15.39 6.41
CA GLY A 87 7.77 16.29 6.03
C GLY A 87 7.72 17.56 6.89
N PRO A 88 7.34 18.72 6.31
CA PRO A 88 7.17 19.95 7.05
C PRO A 88 6.19 19.74 8.21
N GLY A 89 6.59 20.20 9.41
CA GLY A 89 5.76 20.10 10.62
C GLY A 89 4.48 20.91 10.44
N GLY A 90 3.31 20.26 10.53
CA GLY A 90 2.03 20.93 10.35
C GLY A 90 0.84 20.01 10.57
N LEU A 91 -0.35 20.61 10.70
CA LEU A 91 -1.63 19.90 10.94
C LEU A 91 -1.95 18.88 9.83
N TYR A 92 -1.44 19.07 8.61
CA TYR A 92 -1.69 18.24 7.43
C TYR A 92 -0.77 17.00 7.32
N ARG A 93 0.38 16.99 8.01
CA ARG A 93 1.36 15.88 7.99
C ARG A 93 0.75 14.50 8.24
N PRO A 94 -0.10 14.29 9.28
CA PRO A 94 -0.73 12.99 9.52
C PRO A 94 -1.79 12.59 8.48
N HIS A 95 -2.52 13.56 7.90
CA HIS A 95 -3.50 13.27 6.85
C HIS A 95 -2.84 12.78 5.57
N LEU A 96 -1.71 13.37 5.19
CA LEU A 96 -0.93 12.92 4.03
C LEU A 96 -0.41 11.49 4.23
N ALA A 97 0.09 11.14 5.42
CA ALA A 97 0.53 9.78 5.72
C ALA A 97 -0.61 8.75 5.55
N ALA A 98 -1.80 9.07 6.07
CA ALA A 98 -2.99 8.23 5.93
C ALA A 98 -3.42 8.08 4.46
N VAL A 99 -3.51 9.19 3.72
CA VAL A 99 -3.91 9.19 2.30
C VAL A 99 -2.94 8.38 1.45
N LEU A 100 -1.63 8.57 1.64
CA LEU A 100 -0.62 7.80 0.91
C LEU A 100 -0.74 6.30 1.18
N GLY A 101 -0.93 5.90 2.44
CA GLY A 101 -1.11 4.49 2.79
C GLY A 101 -2.38 3.87 2.21
N VAL A 102 -3.51 4.59 2.29
CA VAL A 102 -4.80 4.12 1.74
C VAL A 102 -4.75 4.05 0.22
N LEU A 103 -4.15 5.03 -0.46
CA LEU A 103 -3.99 4.98 -1.92
C LEU A 103 -3.10 3.83 -2.35
N ALA A 104 -2.01 3.56 -1.62
CA ALA A 104 -1.17 2.40 -1.87
C ALA A 104 -1.96 1.10 -1.71
N MET A 105 -2.82 1.01 -0.69
CA MET A 105 -3.67 -0.15 -0.46
C MET A 105 -4.71 -0.35 -1.56
N LEU A 106 -5.41 0.70 -1.98
CA LEU A 106 -6.38 0.63 -3.07
C LEU A 106 -5.70 0.26 -4.40
N GLY A 107 -4.57 0.91 -4.72
CA GLY A 107 -3.80 0.62 -5.92
C GLY A 107 -3.27 -0.81 -5.93
N GLY A 108 -2.67 -1.25 -4.82
CA GLY A 108 -2.15 -2.62 -4.67
C GLY A 108 -3.26 -3.67 -4.77
N ALA A 109 -4.42 -3.42 -4.16
CA ALA A 109 -5.57 -4.31 -4.27
C ALA A 109 -6.06 -4.42 -5.73
N LEU A 110 -6.21 -3.31 -6.45
CA LEU A 110 -6.60 -3.34 -7.87
C LEU A 110 -5.59 -4.11 -8.72
N VAL A 111 -4.30 -3.79 -8.59
CA VAL A 111 -3.23 -4.48 -9.34
C VAL A 111 -3.25 -5.98 -9.06
N THR A 112 -3.46 -6.36 -7.80
CA THR A 112 -3.53 -7.77 -7.39
C THR A 112 -4.75 -8.45 -8.01
N VAL A 113 -5.94 -7.86 -7.89
CA VAL A 113 -7.18 -8.43 -8.45
C VAL A 113 -7.02 -8.63 -9.96
N PHE A 114 -6.62 -7.58 -10.69
CA PHE A 114 -6.43 -7.70 -12.14
C PHE A 114 -5.35 -8.72 -12.49
N GLY A 115 -4.20 -8.70 -11.81
CA GLY A 115 -3.09 -9.60 -12.10
C GLY A 115 -3.38 -11.08 -11.84
N LEU A 116 -4.26 -11.39 -10.89
CA LEU A 116 -4.67 -12.75 -10.56
C LEU A 116 -5.88 -13.23 -11.38
N TYR A 117 -6.80 -12.33 -11.77
CA TYR A 117 -7.96 -12.70 -12.59
C TYR A 117 -7.65 -12.82 -14.08
N LEU A 118 -6.70 -12.02 -14.61
CA LEU A 118 -6.34 -12.06 -16.04
C LEU A 118 -5.94 -13.46 -16.53
N PRO A 119 -5.07 -14.20 -15.81
CA PRO A 119 -4.76 -15.58 -16.17
C PRO A 119 -6.02 -16.45 -16.23
N MET A 120 -6.90 -16.36 -15.23
CA MET A 120 -8.09 -17.20 -15.15
C MET A 120 -9.02 -17.02 -16.37
N PHE A 121 -9.18 -15.79 -16.86
CA PHE A 121 -9.95 -15.53 -18.09
C PHE A 121 -9.29 -16.11 -19.35
N GLN A 122 -7.96 -16.15 -19.42
CA GLN A 122 -7.27 -16.73 -20.57
C GLN A 122 -7.41 -18.25 -20.63
N ILE A 123 -7.35 -18.95 -19.48
CA ILE A 123 -7.62 -20.39 -19.46
C ILE A 123 -9.08 -20.68 -19.85
N GLY A 124 -10.04 -19.90 -19.32
CA GLY A 124 -11.45 -20.07 -19.66
C GLY A 124 -11.80 -19.81 -21.14
N ALA A 125 -10.89 -19.23 -21.93
CA ALA A 125 -11.05 -19.08 -23.37
C ALA A 125 -10.48 -20.27 -24.17
N VAL A 126 -9.67 -21.13 -23.53
CA VAL A 126 -8.99 -22.28 -24.17
C VAL A 126 -9.73 -23.60 -23.88
N VAL A 127 -10.49 -23.68 -22.78
CA VAL A 127 -11.36 -24.81 -22.40
C VAL A 127 -12.77 -24.59 -22.93
#